data_AF-A0A935VSR3-F1
#
_entry.id   AF-A0A935VSR3-F1
#
_cell.length_a   1.000
_cell.length_b   1.000
_cell.length_c   1.000
_cell.angle_alpha   90.00
_cell.angle_beta   90.00
_cell.angle_gamma   90.00
#
_symmetry.space_group_name_H-M   'P 1'
#
loop_
_entity.id
_entity.type
_entity.pdbx_description
1 polymer ?
#
loop_
_entity_poly.entity_id
_entity_poly.type
_entity_poly.pdbx_seq_one_letter_code
_entity_poly.pdbx_strand_id
1 'polypeptide(L)' 'MDDILLLDAVERYLNGEMSQTEKTYFEEIRKNNPDIDQLVVEHTLFITTINNYSNIKSLKHTLHEVETKLSQEGIITKTL' A
#
# COMPACT_ATOMS: atom_id res chain seq x y z
N MET A 1 16.93 15.91 -5.40
CA MET A 1 17.73 14.72 -5.78
C MET A 1 17.94 13.84 -4.55
N ASP A 2 18.27 14.41 -3.38
CA ASP A 2 18.42 13.67 -2.12
C ASP A 2 17.12 13.05 -1.59
N ASP A 3 15.97 13.74 -1.72
CA ASP A 3 14.69 13.22 -1.22
C ASP A 3 14.22 11.93 -1.94
N ILE A 4 14.55 11.80 -3.23
CA ILE A 4 14.22 10.60 -4.01
C ILE A 4 15.07 9.40 -3.57
N LEU A 5 16.35 9.63 -3.26
CA LEU A 5 17.24 8.60 -2.74
C LEU A 5 16.81 8.15 -1.33
N LEU A 6 16.35 9.10 -0.51
CA LEU A 6 15.79 8.78 0.79
C LEU A 6 14.50 7.95 0.67
N LEU A 7 13.63 8.30 -0.26
CA LEU A 7 12.39 7.54 -0.51
C LEU A 7 12.68 6.11 -0.99
N ASP A 8 13.63 5.94 -1.92
CA ASP A 8 14.09 4.62 -2.37
C ASP A 8 14.65 3.77 -1.21
N ALA A 9 15.44 4.39 -0.32
CA ALA A 9 15.91 3.71 0.88
C ALA A 9 14.76 3.30 1.82
N VAL A 10 13.75 4.16 2.00
CA VAL A 10 12.55 3.82 2.79
C VAL A 10 11.81 2.63 2.17
N GLU A 11 11.62 2.62 0.85
CA GLU A 11 10.95 1.53 0.13
C GLU A 11 11.72 0.21 0.24
N ARG A 12 13.03 0.22 -0.01
CA ARG A 12 13.90 -0.95 0.18
C ARG A 12 13.87 -1.47 1.62
N TYR A 13 13.83 -0.58 2.61
CA TYR A 13 13.71 -0.94 4.02
C TYR A 13 12.36 -1.63 4.31
N LEU A 14 11.25 -1.06 3.83
CA LEU A 14 9.90 -1.59 4.04
C LEU A 14 9.67 -2.92 3.31
N ASN A 15 10.27 -3.10 2.13
CA ASN A 15 10.19 -4.33 1.35
C ASN A 15 11.14 -5.43 1.85
N GLY A 16 12.03 -5.12 2.80
CA GLY A 16 13.02 -6.09 3.31
C GLY A 16 14.15 -6.40 2.31
N GLU A 17 14.44 -5.45 1.41
CA GLU A 17 15.46 -5.58 0.36
C GLU A 17 16.85 -5.11 0.80
N MET A 18 16.96 -4.60 2.03
CA MET A 18 18.24 -4.26 2.65
C MET A 18 18.91 -5.50 3.25
N SER A 19 20.23 -5.58 3.10
CA SER A 19 21.03 -6.51 3.89
C SER A 19 20.94 -6.19 5.38
N GLN A 20 21.32 -7.13 6.24
CA GLN A 20 21.28 -6.93 7.70
C GLN A 20 22.12 -5.72 8.14
N THR A 21 23.29 -5.51 7.53
CA THR A 21 24.17 -4.38 7.84
C THR A 21 23.56 -3.05 7.40
N GLU A 22 23.01 -2.98 6.19
CA GLU A 22 22.33 -1.77 5.69
C GLU A 22 21.12 -1.42 6.55
N LYS A 23 20.32 -2.43 6.93
CA LYS A 23 19.14 -2.25 7.78
C LYS A 23 19.51 -1.67 9.14
N THR A 24 20.53 -2.23 9.80
CA THR A 24 21.00 -1.71 11.09
C THR A 24 21.51 -0.27 10.98
N TYR A 25 22.24 0.06 9.91
CA TYR A 25 22.66 1.44 9.66
C TYR A 25 21.47 2.39 9.45
N PHE A 26 20.46 1.96 8.70
CA PHE A 26 19.25 2.75 8.46
C PHE A 26 18.41 2.94 9.73
N GLU A 27 18.32 1.92 10.59
CA GLU A 27 17.67 2.02 11.90
C GLU A 27 18.37 3.02 12.83
N GLU A 28 19.71 3.06 12.83
CA GLU A 28 20.46 4.09 13.56
C GLU A 28 20.19 5.49 13.01
N ILE A 29 20.05 5.66 11.69
CA ILE A 29 19.66 6.95 11.10
C ILE A 29 18.26 7.36 11.59
N ARG A 30 17.27 6.47 11.51
CA ARG A 30 15.90 6.75 11.96
C ARG A 30 15.84 7.13 13.43
N LYS A 31 16.58 6.41 14.27
CA LYS A 31 16.66 6.69 15.71
C LYS A 31 17.21 8.07 16.02
N ASN A 32 18.15 8.54 15.21
CA ASN A 32 18.84 9.82 15.43
C ASN A 32 18.23 10.98 14.62
N ASN A 33 17.30 10.70 13.70
CA ASN A 33 16.65 11.70 12.86
C ASN A 33 15.11 11.51 12.85
N PRO A 34 14.37 12.27 13.67
CA PRO A 34 12.91 12.20 13.75
C PRO A 34 12.20 12.43 12.42
N ASP A 35 12.74 13.26 11.52
CA ASP A 35 12.11 13.55 10.23
C ASP A 35 12.15 12.31 9.32
N ILE A 36 13.25 11.54 9.37
CA ILE A 36 13.38 10.29 8.62
C ILE A 36 12.48 9.20 9.22
N ASP A 37 12.36 9.13 10.55
CA ASP A 37 11.43 8.20 11.18
C ASP A 37 9.97 8.50 10.82
N GLN A 38 9.59 9.78 10.86
CA GLN A 38 8.27 10.23 10.46
C GLN A 38 7.99 9.90 8.99
N LEU A 39 8.96 10.10 8.09
CA LEU A 39 8.82 9.73 6.68
C LEU A 39 8.50 8.23 6.49
N VAL A 40 9.16 7.34 7.24
CA VAL A 40 8.89 5.90 7.19
C VAL A 40 7.45 5.60 7.63
N VAL A 41 6.98 6.25 8.70
CA VAL A 41 5.61 6.09 9.20
C VAL A 41 4.58 6.58 8.17
N GLU A 42 4.77 7.79 7.64
CA GLU A 42 3.86 8.39 6.65
C GLU A 42 3.80 7.57 5.36
N HIS A 43 4.95 7.13 4.86
CA HIS A 43 5.01 6.32 3.65
C HIS A 43 4.35 4.95 3.86
N THR A 44 4.56 4.31 5.01
CA THR A 44 3.87 3.06 5.36
C THR A 44 2.36 3.24 5.35
N LEU A 45 1.86 4.31 5.99
CA LEU A 45 0.44 4.64 6.03
C LEU A 45 -0.13 4.89 4.63
N PHE A 46 0.60 5.63 3.79
CA PHE A 46 0.23 5.92 2.41
C PHE A 46 0.02 4.62 1.62
N ILE A 47 1.00 3.72 1.62
CA ILE A 47 0.93 2.44 0.89
C ILE A 47 -0.24 1.58 1.40
N THR A 48 -0.41 1.46 2.72
CA THR A 48 -1.55 0.73 3.29
C THR A 48 -2.89 1.32 2.84
N THR A 49 -3.01 2.64 2.81
CA THR A 49 -4.24 3.33 2.40
C THR A 49 -4.56 3.08 0.93
N ILE A 50 -3.57 3.14 0.05
CA ILE A 50 -3.73 2.85 -1.39
C ILE A 50 -4.14 1.39 -1.61
N ASN A 51 -3.51 0.45 -0.90
CA ASN A 51 -3.86 -0.97 -1.00
C ASN A 51 -5.30 -1.24 -0.54
N ASN A 52 -5.72 -0.64 0.57
CA ASN A 52 -7.10 -0.75 1.06
C ASN A 52 -8.10 -0.17 0.06
N TYR A 53 -7.80 0.98 -0.53
CA TYR A 53 -8.64 1.56 -1.58
C TYR A 53 -8.75 0.64 -2.80
N SER A 54 -7.63 0.07 -3.25
CA SER A 54 -7.60 -0.90 -4.36
C SER A 54 -8.48 -2.11 -4.05
N ASN A 55 -8.39 -2.67 -2.84
CA ASN A 55 -9.19 -3.81 -2.41
C ASN A 55 -10.70 -3.50 -2.43
N ILE A 56 -11.10 -2.33 -1.93
CA ILE A 56 -12.50 -1.89 -1.96
C ILE A 56 -12.99 -1.73 -3.40
N LYS A 57 -12.16 -1.17 -4.28
CA LYS A 57 -12.50 -1.00 -5.70
C LYS A 57 -12.69 -2.35 -6.39
N SER A 58 -11.78 -3.30 -6.17
CA SER A 58 -11.86 -4.66 -6.70
C SER A 58 -13.10 -5.39 -6.19
N LEU A 59 -13.41 -5.28 -4.89
CA LEU A 59 -14.63 -5.85 -4.32
C LEU A 59 -15.89 -5.31 -4.99
N LYS A 60 -16.01 -3.98 -5.17
CA LYS A 60 -17.15 -3.36 -5.86
C LYS A 60 -17.27 -3.86 -7.30
N HIS A 61 -16.15 -4.01 -7.99
CA HIS A 61 -16.13 -4.53 -9.35
C HIS A 61 -16.62 -5.98 -9.41
N THR A 62 -16.10 -6.86 -8.55
CA THR A 62 -16.56 -8.26 -8.47
C THR A 62 -18.03 -8.35 -8.12
N LEU A 63 -18.54 -7.53 -7.20
CA LEU A 63 -19.97 -7.50 -6.87
C LEU A 63 -20.82 -7.12 -8.08
N HIS A 64 -20.40 -6.11 -8.84
CA HIS A 64 -21.09 -5.70 -10.07
C HIS A 64 -21.08 -6.80 -11.14
N GLU A 65 -19.96 -7.50 -11.31
CA GLU A 65 -19.87 -8.63 -12.24
C GLU A 65 -20.80 -9.78 -11.84
N VAL A 66 -20.80 -10.15 -10.56
CA VAL A 66 -21.68 -11.19 -10.01
C VAL A 66 -23.15 -10.80 -10.17
N GLU A 67 -23.52 -9.59 -9.80
CA GLU A 67 -24.89 -9.07 -9.96
C GLU A 67 -25.33 -9.12 -11.43
N THR A 68 -24.46 -8.64 -12.33
CA THR A 68 -24.72 -8.64 -13.78
C THR A 68 -24.95 -10.06 -14.29
N LYS A 69 -24.10 -11.00 -13.89
CA LYS A 69 -24.24 -12.41 -14.27
C LYS A 69 -25.55 -13.02 -13.76
N LEU A 70 -25.87 -12.85 -12.48
CA LEU A 70 -27.10 -13.38 -11.90
C LEU A 70 -28.36 -12.78 -12.54
N SER A 71 -28.31 -11.49 -12.91
CA SER A 71 -29.41 -10.84 -13.62
C SER A 71 -29.56 -11.36 -15.06
N GLN A 72 -28.46 -11.58 -15.77
CA GLN A 72 -28.47 -12.15 -17.13
C GLN A 72 -28.99 -13.60 -17.14
N GLU A 73 -28.68 -14.37 -16.09
CA GLU A 73 -29.19 -15.73 -15.90
C GLU A 73 -30.65 -15.77 -15.41
N GLY A 74 -31.26 -14.61 -15.12
CA GLY A 74 -32.64 -14.51 -14.64
C GLY A 74 -32.84 -14.97 -13.19
N ILE A 75 -31.75 -15.17 -12.44
CA ILE A 75 -31.78 -15.60 -11.03
C ILE A 75 -32.24 -14.44 -10.14
N ILE A 76 -31.83 -13.21 -10.46
CA ILE A 76 -32.25 -11.99 -9.77
C ILE A 76 -32.87 -11.01 -10.74
N THR A 77 -33.76 -10.16 -10.24
CA THR A 77 -34.29 -9.00 -10.98
C THR A 77 -33.60 -7.74 -10.45
N LYS A 78 -33.05 -6.91 -11.34
CA LYS A 78 -32.58 -5.58 -10.97
C LYS A 78 -33.79 -4.72 -10.60
N THR A 79 -33.94 -4.41 -9.32
CA THR A 79 -34.90 -3.39 -8.90
C THR A 79 -34.27 -2.02 -9.16
N LEU A 80 -34.93 -1.21 -9.99
CA LEU A 80 -34.53 0.16 -10.31
C LEU A 80 -34.48 1.07 -9.07
#